data_AF-A0A7X3ATA8-F1
#
_entry.id   AF-A0A7X3ATA8-F1
#
_cell.length_a   1.000
_cell.length_b   1.000
_cell.length_c   1.000
_cell.angle_alpha   90.00
_cell.angle_beta   90.00
_cell.angle_gamma   90.00
#
_symmetry.space_group_name_H-M   'P 1'
#
loop_
_entity.id
_entity.type
_entity.pdbx_description
1 polymer ?
#
loop_
_entity_poly.entity_id
_entity_poly.type
_entity_poly.pdbx_seq_one_letter_code
_entity_poly.pdbx_strand_id
1 'polypeptide(L)'
;MSPEKKAILERRYQEDGSQSLTAFIEKAVDFYLDYLSANDAGLFLPTSIKSYLDGRLGQLEERLSSIAFRQTVEQDMVAGILADAYQFSDEDLRRRRSESVQNVRKTNGRISLEQRARGAWEEDDEWQD
;
A
#
# COMPACT_ATOMS: atom_id res chain seq x y z
N MET A 1 23.39 -33.81 20.62
CA MET A 1 23.31 -32.35 20.34
C MET A 1 24.73 -31.80 20.31
N SER A 2 25.09 -30.88 19.40
CA SER A 2 26.45 -30.33 19.38
C SER A 2 26.69 -29.43 20.61
N PRO A 3 27.95 -29.31 21.09
CA PRO A 3 28.29 -28.44 22.22
C PRO A 3 27.86 -26.99 22.01
N GLU A 4 28.04 -26.48 20.79
CA GLU A 4 27.65 -25.13 20.37
C GLU A 4 26.13 -24.91 20.48
N LYS A 5 25.32 -25.86 19.98
CA LYS A 5 23.86 -25.78 20.10
C LYS A 5 23.40 -25.83 21.55
N LYS A 6 24.08 -26.62 22.39
CA LYS A 6 23.77 -26.71 23.83
C LYS A 6 24.03 -25.37 24.53
N ALA A 7 25.17 -24.73 24.26
CA ALA A 7 25.49 -23.43 24.83
C ALA A 7 24.50 -22.33 24.42
N ILE A 8 24.03 -22.36 23.16
CA ILE A 8 23.00 -21.43 22.69
C ILE A 8 21.68 -21.64 23.45
N LEU A 9 21.24 -22.89 23.63
CA LEU A 9 20.00 -23.18 24.35
C LEU A 9 20.08 -22.77 25.83
N GLU A 10 21.22 -23.04 26.48
CA GLU A 10 21.46 -22.64 27.88
C GLU A 10 21.43 -21.11 28.06
N ARG A 11 21.90 -20.34 27.07
CA ARG A 11 21.78 -18.88 27.07
C ARG A 11 20.34 -18.43 26.82
N ARG A 12 19.69 -18.99 25.79
CA ARG A 12 18.38 -18.53 25.31
C ARG A 12 17.22 -18.88 26.22
N TYR A 13 17.25 -20.00 26.96
CA TYR A 13 16.14 -20.33 27.86
C TYR A 13 16.03 -19.33 29.02
N GLN A 14 17.16 -18.77 29.46
CA GLN A 14 17.19 -17.72 30.48
C GLN A 14 16.68 -16.38 29.92
N GLU A 15 17.10 -16.00 28.71
CA GLU A 15 16.61 -14.79 28.02
C GLU A 15 15.09 -14.85 27.77
N ASP A 16 14.54 -16.04 27.48
CA ASP A 16 13.10 -16.28 27.31
C ASP A 16 12.33 -16.26 28.65
N GLY A 17 13.03 -16.33 29.79
CA GLY A 17 12.40 -16.45 31.11
C GLY A 17 11.74 -17.81 31.35
N SER A 18 12.14 -18.84 30.61
CA SER A 18 11.62 -20.19 30.77
C SER A 18 12.12 -20.83 32.06
N GLN A 19 11.23 -21.55 32.77
CA GLN A 19 11.53 -22.15 34.07
C GLN A 19 12.57 -23.27 34.00
N SER A 20 12.78 -23.87 32.82
CA SER A 20 13.82 -24.87 32.58
C SER A 20 14.20 -24.90 31.10
N LEU A 21 15.36 -25.51 30.81
CA LEU A 21 15.80 -25.78 29.44
C LEU A 21 14.77 -26.65 28.69
N THR A 22 14.16 -27.62 29.39
CA THR A 22 13.11 -28.48 28.84
C THR A 22 11.89 -27.67 28.44
N ALA A 23 11.39 -26.79 29.31
CA ALA A 23 10.23 -25.95 29.01
C ALA A 23 10.47 -25.02 27.80
N PHE A 24 11.69 -24.52 27.66
CA PHE A 24 12.08 -23.73 26.48
C PHE A 24 12.11 -24.58 25.20
N ILE A 25 12.63 -25.80 25.28
CA ILE A 25 12.65 -26.74 24.14
C ILE A 25 11.22 -27.13 23.75
N GLU A 26 10.35 -27.42 24.72
CA GLU A 26 8.93 -27.74 24.47
C GLU A 26 8.23 -26.59 23.74
N LYS A 27 8.34 -25.35 24.21
CA LYS A 27 7.80 -24.17 23.50
C LYS A 27 8.33 -24.03 22.07
N ALA A 28 9.62 -24.28 21.86
CA ALA A 28 10.23 -24.20 20.53
C ALA A 28 9.77 -25.33 19.61
N VAL A 29 9.54 -26.53 20.16
CA VAL A 29 8.98 -27.68 19.44
C VAL A 29 7.51 -27.44 19.10
N ASP A 30 6.70 -26.98 20.05
CA ASP A 30 5.30 -26.62 19.81
C ASP A 30 5.19 -25.59 18.70
N PHE A 31 6.03 -24.54 18.74
CA PHE A 31 6.11 -23.56 17.66
C PHE A 31 6.45 -24.18 16.29
N TYR A 32 7.36 -25.15 16.25
CA TYR A 32 7.73 -25.83 15.00
C TYR A 32 6.65 -26.81 14.52
N LEU A 33 5.94 -27.47 15.44
CA LEU A 33 4.80 -28.34 15.12
C LEU A 33 3.61 -27.52 14.62
N ASP A 34 3.33 -26.38 15.24
CA ASP A 34 2.35 -25.40 14.76
C ASP A 34 2.73 -24.89 13.38
N TYR A 35 4.03 -24.60 13.15
CA TYR A 35 4.54 -24.23 11.82
C TYR A 35 4.32 -25.33 10.78
N LEU A 36 4.64 -26.59 11.08
CA LEU A 36 4.44 -27.70 10.15
C LEU A 36 2.95 -27.95 9.87
N SER A 37 2.11 -27.85 10.89
CA SER A 37 0.66 -28.01 10.77
C SER A 37 0.02 -26.85 9.99
N ALA A 38 0.55 -25.63 10.15
CA ALA A 38 0.13 -24.46 9.39
C ALA A 38 0.72 -24.41 7.97
N ASN A 39 1.81 -25.14 7.68
CA ASN A 39 2.32 -25.31 6.33
C ASN A 39 1.38 -26.14 5.44
N ASP A 40 0.46 -26.92 6.04
CA ASP A 40 -0.72 -27.50 5.36
C ASP A 40 -1.86 -26.48 5.14
N ALA A 41 -1.82 -25.31 5.80
CA ALA A 41 -2.85 -24.25 5.75
C ALA A 41 -2.36 -22.88 5.22
N GLY A 42 -1.09 -22.77 4.81
CA GLY A 42 -0.55 -21.67 4.01
C GLY A 42 -0.20 -20.35 4.71
N LEU A 43 -0.46 -20.12 6.01
CA LEU A 43 -0.10 -18.87 6.68
C LEU A 43 0.00 -19.03 8.21
N PHE A 44 1.20 -18.87 8.77
CA PHE A 44 1.33 -18.44 10.16
C PHE A 44 2.32 -17.28 10.26
N LEU A 45 1.80 -16.06 10.38
CA LEU A 45 2.52 -14.97 11.04
C LEU A 45 2.29 -15.16 12.53
N PRO A 46 3.32 -15.28 13.37
CA PRO A 46 3.18 -15.27 14.83
C PRO A 46 2.20 -14.18 15.27
N THR A 47 1.32 -14.45 16.25
CA THR A 47 0.23 -13.54 16.65
C THR A 47 0.69 -12.09 16.89
N SER A 48 1.90 -11.90 17.43
CA SER A 48 2.52 -10.59 17.62
C SER A 48 2.83 -9.88 16.30
N ILE A 49 3.31 -10.60 15.28
CA ILE A 49 3.59 -10.06 13.94
C ILE A 49 2.28 -9.77 13.19
N LYS A 50 1.29 -10.66 13.30
CA LYS A 50 -0.04 -10.43 12.71
C LYS A 50 -0.69 -9.18 13.31
N SER A 51 -0.75 -9.09 14.64
CA SER A 51 -1.33 -7.94 15.35
C SER A 51 -0.62 -6.61 15.01
N TYR A 52 0.71 -6.64 14.96
CA TYR A 52 1.50 -5.48 14.53
C TYR A 52 1.16 -5.07 13.07
N LEU A 53 1.11 -6.04 12.16
CA LEU A 53 0.80 -5.79 10.76
C LEU A 53 -0.62 -5.25 10.57
N ASP A 54 -1.61 -5.88 11.21
CA ASP A 54 -3.01 -5.45 11.20
C ASP A 54 -3.13 -4.01 11.74
N GLY A 55 -2.42 -3.68 12.82
CA GLY A 55 -2.39 -2.31 13.36
C GLY A 55 -1.76 -1.30 12.41
N ARG A 56 -0.66 -1.66 11.73
CA ARG A 56 -0.01 -0.79 10.74
C ARG A 56 -0.83 -0.63 9.48
N LEU A 57 -1.50 -1.68 9.01
CA LEU A 57 -2.42 -1.63 7.87
C LEU A 57 -3.65 -0.79 8.21
N GLY A 58 -4.24 -0.96 9.38
CA GLY A 58 -5.37 -0.12 9.83
C GLY A 58 -5.01 1.36 9.87
N GLN A 59 -3.83 1.72 10.41
CA GLN A 59 -3.34 3.11 10.40
C GLN A 59 -3.13 3.64 8.98
N LEU A 60 -2.64 2.79 8.07
CA LEU A 60 -2.45 3.16 6.67
C LEU A 60 -3.80 3.38 5.98
N GLU A 61 -4.77 2.49 6.18
CA GLU A 61 -6.13 2.60 5.64
C GLU A 61 -6.84 3.87 6.13
N GLU A 62 -6.74 4.19 7.42
CA GLU A 62 -7.31 5.41 7.98
C GLU A 62 -6.66 6.66 7.38
N ARG A 63 -5.33 6.67 7.28
CA ARG A 63 -4.58 7.79 6.68
C ARG A 63 -4.91 7.95 5.20
N LEU A 64 -4.98 6.86 4.43
CA LEU A 64 -5.33 6.89 3.02
C LEU A 64 -6.77 7.35 2.82
N SER A 65 -7.70 6.89 3.64
CA SER A 65 -9.11 7.33 3.61
C SER A 65 -9.23 8.83 3.90
N SER A 66 -8.51 9.33 4.90
CA SER A 66 -8.48 10.77 5.23
C SER A 66 -7.90 11.61 4.10
N ILE A 67 -6.80 11.15 3.48
CA ILE A 67 -6.20 11.84 2.32
C ILE A 67 -7.14 11.80 1.12
N ALA A 68 -7.71 10.65 0.80
CA ALA A 68 -8.65 10.48 -0.30
C ALA A 68 -9.88 11.38 -0.14
N PHE A 69 -10.43 11.47 1.07
CA PHE A 69 -11.55 12.37 1.36
C PHE A 69 -11.19 13.83 1.10
N ARG A 70 -10.07 14.32 1.66
CA ARG A 70 -9.61 15.71 1.41
C ARG A 70 -9.35 15.95 -0.07
N GLN A 71 -8.72 15.02 -0.76
CA GLN A 71 -8.47 15.12 -2.20
C GLN A 71 -9.78 15.22 -2.99
N THR A 72 -10.80 14.43 -2.65
CA THR A 72 -12.13 14.49 -3.28
C THR A 72 -12.80 15.84 -3.05
N VAL A 73 -12.70 16.40 -1.83
CA VAL A 73 -13.23 17.75 -1.54
C VAL A 73 -12.55 18.80 -2.41
N GLU A 74 -11.22 18.79 -2.48
CA GLU A 74 -10.49 19.74 -3.33
C GLU A 74 -10.83 19.55 -4.83
N GLN A 75 -11.01 18.32 -5.30
CA GLN A 75 -11.42 18.06 -6.68
C GLN A 75 -12.84 18.54 -6.99
N ASP A 76 -13.79 18.37 -6.06
CA ASP A 76 -15.16 18.87 -6.19
C ASP A 76 -15.17 20.41 -6.24
N MET A 77 -14.42 21.06 -5.35
CA MET A 77 -14.26 22.52 -5.36
C MET A 77 -13.68 23.04 -6.67
N VAL A 78 -12.61 22.41 -7.19
CA VAL A 78 -12.02 22.76 -8.49
C VAL A 78 -13.03 22.53 -9.62
N ALA A 79 -13.77 21.43 -9.60
CA ALA A 79 -14.80 21.15 -10.60
C ALA A 79 -15.91 22.21 -10.58
N GLY A 80 -16.37 22.62 -9.39
CA GLY A 80 -17.34 23.70 -9.21
C GLY A 80 -16.84 25.03 -9.79
N ILE A 81 -15.62 25.45 -9.43
CA ILE A 81 -15.02 26.69 -9.95
C ILE A 81 -14.90 26.66 -11.48
N LEU A 82 -14.51 25.51 -12.06
CA LEU A 82 -14.41 25.37 -13.51
C LEU A 82 -15.77 25.41 -14.19
N ALA A 83 -16.80 24.80 -13.59
CA ALA A 83 -18.17 24.83 -14.11
C ALA A 83 -18.78 26.25 -14.04
N ASP A 84 -18.42 27.03 -13.03
CA ASP A 84 -18.83 28.44 -12.92
C ASP A 84 -18.10 29.33 -13.94
N ALA A 85 -16.85 29.02 -14.26
CA ALA A 85 -16.02 29.80 -15.17
C ALA A 85 -16.22 29.47 -16.66
N TYR A 86 -16.64 28.24 -16.99
CA TYR A 86 -16.74 27.74 -18.37
C TYR A 86 -18.05 27.02 -18.63
N GLN A 87 -18.63 27.24 -19.81
CA GLN A 87 -19.75 26.44 -20.31
C GLN A 87 -19.23 25.21 -21.04
N PHE A 88 -19.25 24.06 -20.35
CA PHE A 88 -18.92 22.78 -20.97
C PHE A 88 -20.16 22.12 -21.58
N SER A 89 -20.02 21.56 -22.78
CA SER A 89 -21.00 20.61 -23.31
C SER A 89 -20.77 19.21 -22.73
N ASP A 90 -21.82 18.38 -22.69
CA ASP A 90 -21.70 16.96 -22.30
C ASP A 90 -20.70 16.20 -23.20
N GLU A 91 -20.59 16.58 -24.46
CA GLU A 91 -19.67 16.00 -25.42
C GLU A 91 -18.22 16.35 -25.07
N ASP A 92 -17.94 17.61 -24.72
CA ASP A 92 -16.61 18.05 -24.29
C ASP A 92 -16.15 17.33 -23.03
N LEU A 93 -17.05 17.16 -22.05
CA LEU A 93 -16.73 16.45 -20.82
C LEU A 93 -16.44 14.97 -21.08
N ARG A 94 -17.23 14.32 -21.94
CA ARG A 94 -16.99 12.91 -22.35
C ARG A 94 -15.65 12.77 -23.07
N ARG A 95 -15.35 13.65 -24.01
CA ARG A 95 -14.07 13.67 -24.75
C ARG A 95 -12.88 13.86 -23.81
N ARG A 96 -12.92 14.90 -22.95
CA ARG A 96 -11.87 15.18 -21.94
C ARG A 96 -11.65 14.02 -20.98
N ARG A 97 -12.72 13.30 -20.59
CA ARG A 97 -12.61 12.09 -19.76
C ARG A 97 -11.88 10.98 -20.50
N SER A 98 -12.24 10.71 -21.75
CA SER A 98 -11.59 9.68 -22.58
C SER A 98 -10.10 9.96 -22.76
N GLU A 99 -9.74 11.19 -23.12
CA GLU A 99 -8.33 11.64 -23.23
C GLU A 99 -7.58 11.49 -21.91
N SER A 100 -8.21 11.89 -20.79
CA SER A 100 -7.62 11.75 -19.46
C SER A 100 -7.36 10.29 -19.07
N VAL A 101 -8.29 9.38 -19.35
CA VAL A 101 -8.12 7.94 -19.10
C VAL A 101 -6.97 7.37 -19.95
N GLN A 102 -6.91 7.73 -21.23
CA GLN A 102 -5.81 7.30 -22.10
C GLN A 102 -4.47 7.81 -21.60
N ASN A 103 -4.39 9.08 -21.19
CA ASN A 103 -3.17 9.68 -20.67
C ASN A 103 -2.70 9.02 -19.38
N VAL A 104 -3.61 8.74 -18.44
CA VAL A 104 -3.29 8.01 -17.21
C VAL A 104 -2.76 6.61 -17.51
N ARG A 105 -3.36 5.91 -18.49
CA ARG A 105 -2.88 4.59 -18.92
C ARG A 105 -1.49 4.65 -19.55
N LYS A 106 -1.26 5.60 -20.47
CA LYS A 106 0.03 5.79 -21.16
C LYS A 106 1.17 6.13 -20.18
N THR A 107 0.86 6.85 -19.11
CA THR A 107 1.85 7.37 -18.15
C THR A 107 1.97 6.54 -16.87
N ASN A 108 1.23 5.43 -16.75
CA ASN A 108 1.11 4.65 -15.51
C ASN A 108 0.76 5.52 -14.29
N GLY A 109 -0.19 6.44 -14.48
CA GLY A 109 -0.66 7.34 -13.42
C GLY A 109 0.23 8.55 -13.13
N ARG A 110 1.32 8.78 -13.87
CA ARG A 110 2.14 9.99 -13.74
C ARG A 110 1.48 11.16 -14.48
N ILE A 111 0.94 12.12 -13.72
CA ILE A 111 0.30 13.32 -14.27
C ILE A 111 1.28 14.49 -14.13
N SER A 112 1.59 15.17 -15.24
CA SER A 112 2.42 16.38 -15.27
C SER A 112 1.69 17.51 -15.98
N LEU A 113 1.54 18.65 -15.29
CA LEU A 113 0.97 19.87 -15.85
C LEU A 113 1.87 20.45 -16.95
N GLU A 114 3.18 20.43 -16.76
CA GLU A 114 4.17 20.95 -17.74
C GLU A 114 4.09 20.17 -19.06
N GLN A 115 4.01 18.84 -18.99
CA GLN A 115 3.85 18.00 -20.18
C GLN A 115 2.51 18.27 -20.89
N ARG A 116 1.43 18.44 -20.11
CA ARG A 116 0.11 18.78 -20.68
C ARG A 116 0.07 20.16 -21.31
N ALA A 117 0.72 21.14 -20.69
CA ALA A 117 0.83 22.47 -21.23
C ALA A 117 1.57 22.41 -22.57
N ARG A 118 2.76 21.79 -22.63
CA ARG A 118 3.55 21.67 -23.87
C ARG A 118 2.79 20.99 -25.02
N GLY A 119 2.14 19.86 -24.77
CA GLY A 119 1.39 19.16 -25.82
C GLY A 119 0.23 19.98 -26.40
N ALA A 120 -0.39 20.85 -25.60
CA ALA A 120 -1.45 21.75 -26.09
C ALA A 120 -0.90 22.86 -27.00
N TRP A 121 0.32 23.34 -26.77
CA TRP A 121 0.97 24.34 -27.64
C TRP A 121 1.49 23.72 -28.94
N GLU A 122 1.98 22.48 -28.90
CA GLU A 122 2.45 21.76 -30.11
C GLU A 122 1.31 21.38 -31.05
N GLU A 123 0.12 21.04 -30.53
CA GLU A 123 -1.07 20.80 -31.36
C GLU A 123 -1.60 22.08 -32.05
N ASP A 124 -1.45 23.27 -31.44
CA ASP A 124 -1.85 24.56 -32.05
C ASP A 124 -0.86 25.04 -33.14
N ASP A 125 0.39 24.58 -33.13
CA ASP A 125 1.40 24.91 -34.15
C ASP A 125 1.24 24.04 -35.42
N GLU A 126 0.72 22.82 -35.31
CA GLU A 126 0.48 21.92 -36.46
C GLU A 126 -0.64 22.38 -37.41
N TRP A 127 -1.50 23.31 -36.96
CA TRP A 127 -2.57 23.92 -37.76
C TRP A 127 -2.22 25.30 -38.35
N GLN A 128 -0.97 25.74 -38.23
CA GLN A 128 -0.51 27.06 -38.74
C GLN A 128 0.32 27.01 -40.04
N ASP A 129 0.48 25.84 -40.68
CA ASP A 129 1.14 25.67 -41.99
C ASP A 129 0.17 25.28 -43.13
#